data_AF-A0A4C1VDR1-F1
#
_entry.id   AF-A0A4C1VDR1-F1
#
_cell.length_a   1.000
_cell.length_b   1.000
_cell.length_c   1.000
_cell.angle_alpha   90.00
_cell.angle_beta   90.00
_cell.angle_gamma   90.00
#
_symmetry.space_group_name_H-M   'P 1'
#
loop_
_entity.id
_entity.type
_entity.pdbx_description
1 polymer ?
#
loop_
_entity_poly.entity_id
_entity_poly.type
_entity_poly.pdbx_seq_one_letter_code
_entity_poly.pdbx_strand_id
1 'polypeptide(L)'
;MERYDIVAWRYRYLNELRNNRNQNQRPVVYLDETYIHSTYSAGKCWQSETEEGVFTSDSKGPRWIIVHAGSDKGFVPNAQLIFKSQSKSGDYHDDMNRDNFMKWLQQKLTPNLPPQSIVVMDNAPYHSVVVNKTPTMSTTKAEMQNWIVSKGLSYLPTMVKAQLFEIIQEHKERPVYEADSLLEQYGHKVVSLPPYHCDLNAIELIWSLLKRRIAEKNVGQEAKNIIKITEEAFSSITAEEWEKECEHVKNIEENYFRDGVLVDEEIDRFIIEVGGDETDTSDSENRDTDSSNISGVSPLDDHDYFKK
;
A
#
# COMPACT_ATOMS: atom_id res chain seq x y z
N MET A 1 18.49 -2.55 8.15
CA MET A 1 17.65 -3.43 8.98
C MET A 1 16.25 -2.85 8.98
N GLU A 2 15.25 -3.61 8.54
CA GLU A 2 13.83 -3.20 8.51
C GLU A 2 13.33 -2.96 9.95
N ARG A 3 12.38 -2.04 10.16
CA ARG A 3 11.82 -1.79 11.49
C ARG A 3 10.96 -2.98 11.94
N TYR A 4 11.07 -3.36 13.21
CA TYR A 4 10.33 -4.50 13.78
C TYR A 4 8.81 -4.43 13.57
N ASP A 5 8.21 -3.24 13.63
CA ASP A 5 6.78 -3.07 13.40
C ASP A 5 6.36 -3.31 11.94
N ILE A 6 7.25 -2.98 10.99
CA ILE A 6 7.06 -3.27 9.55
C ILE A 6 7.22 -4.77 9.29
N VAL A 7 8.24 -5.42 9.88
CA VAL A 7 8.42 -6.88 9.84
C VAL A 7 7.14 -7.58 10.35
N ALA A 8 6.66 -7.18 11.53
CA ALA A 8 5.44 -7.74 12.12
C ALA A 8 4.18 -7.50 11.26
N TRP A 9 4.08 -6.33 10.61
CA TRP A 9 3.01 -6.07 9.64
C TRP A 9 3.12 -7.02 8.45
N ARG A 10 4.30 -7.15 7.84
CA ARG A 10 4.52 -8.05 6.71
C ARG A 10 4.11 -9.48 7.06
N TYR A 11 4.49 -10.00 8.22
CA TYR A 11 4.05 -11.33 8.62
C TYR A 11 2.54 -11.46 8.85
N ARG A 12 1.84 -10.41 9.33
CA ARG A 12 0.37 -10.41 9.40
C ARG A 12 -0.25 -10.50 8.00
N TYR A 13 0.26 -9.72 7.06
CA TYR A 13 -0.15 -9.77 5.65
C TYR A 13 0.06 -11.16 5.05
N LEU A 14 1.29 -11.68 5.16
CA LEU A 14 1.68 -12.96 4.59
C LEU A 14 0.87 -14.13 5.17
N ASN A 15 0.66 -14.13 6.49
CA ASN A 15 -0.16 -15.15 7.16
C ASN A 15 -1.62 -15.08 6.71
N GLU A 16 -2.18 -13.89 6.52
CA GLU A 16 -3.55 -13.73 6.03
C GLU A 16 -3.73 -14.34 4.63
N LEU A 17 -2.84 -14.03 3.69
CA LEU A 17 -2.91 -14.58 2.33
C LEU A 17 -2.62 -16.08 2.29
N ARG A 18 -1.67 -16.58 3.08
CA ARG A 18 -1.38 -18.01 3.19
C ARG A 18 -2.57 -18.77 3.79
N ASN A 19 -3.21 -18.24 4.83
CA ASN A 19 -4.42 -18.83 5.41
C ASN A 19 -5.57 -18.84 4.41
N ASN A 20 -5.73 -17.77 3.63
CA ASN A 20 -6.72 -17.73 2.56
C ASN A 20 -6.51 -18.87 1.55
N ARG A 21 -5.27 -19.10 1.11
CA ARG A 21 -4.96 -20.20 0.16
C ARG A 21 -5.30 -21.58 0.72
N ASN A 22 -5.06 -21.80 2.00
CA ASN A 22 -5.21 -23.11 2.64
C ASN A 22 -6.63 -23.42 3.12
N GLN A 23 -7.45 -22.39 3.39
CA GLN A 23 -8.74 -22.55 4.07
C GLN A 23 -9.89 -21.85 3.35
N ASN A 24 -9.82 -20.53 3.24
CA ASN A 24 -10.98 -19.73 2.85
C ASN A 24 -11.21 -19.67 1.34
N GLN A 25 -10.13 -19.79 0.56
CA GLN A 25 -10.10 -19.77 -0.91
C GLN A 25 -10.87 -18.59 -1.52
N ARG A 26 -10.86 -17.44 -0.84
CA ARG A 26 -11.49 -16.20 -1.32
C ARG A 26 -10.70 -15.65 -2.52
N PRO A 27 -11.37 -15.09 -3.55
CA PRO A 27 -10.68 -14.37 -4.61
C PRO A 27 -9.84 -13.24 -4.04
N VAL A 28 -8.57 -13.15 -4.44
CA VAL A 28 -7.68 -12.04 -4.05
C VAL A 28 -7.66 -11.03 -5.18
N VAL A 29 -8.03 -9.79 -4.88
CA VAL A 29 -8.10 -8.69 -5.83
C VAL A 29 -7.13 -7.61 -5.37
N TYR A 30 -6.17 -7.30 -6.23
CA TYR A 30 -5.15 -6.29 -6.04
C TYR A 30 -5.60 -5.00 -6.71
N LEU A 31 -5.61 -3.89 -5.99
CA LEU A 31 -5.86 -2.56 -6.56
C LEU A 31 -4.68 -1.64 -6.32
N ASP A 32 -4.53 -0.68 -7.22
CA ASP A 32 -3.49 0.34 -7.13
C ASP A 32 -3.75 1.46 -8.16
N GLU A 33 -2.96 2.53 -8.04
CA GLU A 33 -2.89 3.64 -8.99
C GLU A 33 -1.55 3.71 -9.72
N THR A 34 -1.58 4.07 -11.01
CA THR A 34 -0.38 4.42 -11.76
C THR A 34 -0.66 5.62 -12.66
N TYR A 35 0.39 6.26 -13.18
CA TYR A 35 0.25 7.25 -14.24
C TYR A 35 0.93 6.84 -15.56
N ILE A 36 0.41 7.41 -16.65
CA ILE A 36 1.03 7.38 -17.96
C ILE A 36 1.30 8.81 -18.45
N HIS A 37 2.35 8.97 -19.24
CA HIS A 37 2.82 10.23 -19.81
C HIS A 37 2.64 10.21 -21.33
N SER A 38 2.32 11.35 -21.95
CA SER A 38 2.10 11.41 -23.40
C SER A 38 3.30 11.02 -24.26
N THR A 39 4.51 11.02 -23.72
CA THR A 39 5.77 10.81 -24.47
C THR A 39 6.46 9.49 -24.16
N TYR A 40 5.79 8.51 -23.53
CA TYR A 40 6.37 7.18 -23.30
C TYR A 40 6.85 6.59 -24.63
N SER A 41 8.14 6.37 -24.82
CA SER A 41 8.70 5.75 -26.02
C SER A 41 9.70 4.67 -25.62
N ALA A 42 9.69 3.54 -26.32
CA ALA A 42 10.66 2.46 -26.09
C ALA A 42 12.10 2.93 -26.38
N GLY A 43 13.03 2.62 -25.46
CA GLY A 43 14.46 2.95 -25.55
C GLY A 43 15.30 1.96 -24.73
N LYS A 44 16.63 1.94 -24.89
CA LYS A 44 17.50 1.03 -24.14
C LYS A 44 17.52 1.37 -22.65
N CYS A 45 17.37 0.36 -21.80
CA CYS A 45 17.34 0.47 -20.34
C CYS A 45 18.65 1.08 -19.79
N TRP A 46 18.59 1.91 -18.74
CA TRP A 46 19.79 2.37 -18.03
C TRP A 46 20.34 1.33 -17.04
N GLN A 47 19.59 0.28 -16.73
CA GLN A 47 20.00 -0.75 -15.76
C GLN A 47 20.85 -1.87 -16.39
N SER A 48 20.87 -2.02 -17.72
CA SER A 48 21.64 -3.08 -18.40
C SER A 48 21.74 -2.85 -19.92
N GLU A 49 22.92 -3.10 -20.52
CA GLU A 49 23.10 -3.09 -21.98
C GLU A 49 22.37 -4.26 -22.69
N THR A 50 21.81 -5.21 -21.94
CA THR A 50 21.22 -6.46 -22.46
C THR A 50 19.72 -6.62 -22.21
N GLU A 51 19.04 -5.69 -21.54
CA GLU A 51 17.59 -5.77 -21.28
C GLU A 51 16.82 -4.54 -21.81
N GLU A 52 15.66 -4.77 -22.41
CA GLU A 52 14.78 -3.72 -22.93
C GLU A 52 13.96 -3.09 -21.79
N GLY A 53 14.08 -1.77 -21.62
CA GLY A 53 13.42 -1.01 -20.55
C GLY A 53 12.49 0.09 -21.08
N VAL A 54 11.75 0.74 -20.18
CA VAL A 54 10.87 1.87 -20.50
C VAL A 54 11.57 3.18 -20.14
N PHE A 55 11.72 4.09 -21.10
CA PHE A 55 12.25 5.44 -20.82
C PHE A 55 11.13 6.35 -20.31
N THR A 56 11.28 6.87 -19.10
CA THR A 56 10.59 8.10 -18.69
C THR A 56 11.41 9.27 -19.22
N SER A 57 10.95 9.93 -20.29
CA SER A 57 11.46 11.27 -20.53
C SER A 57 10.82 12.19 -19.49
N ASP A 58 11.64 12.91 -18.72
CA ASP A 58 11.26 14.00 -17.79
C ASP A 58 10.65 15.20 -18.54
N SER A 59 9.72 14.93 -19.45
CA SER A 59 9.12 15.92 -20.32
C SER A 59 7.86 16.47 -19.67
N LYS A 60 7.62 17.75 -19.90
CA LYS A 60 6.51 18.55 -19.36
C LYS A 60 5.19 18.27 -20.08
N GLY A 61 4.86 17.00 -20.32
CA GLY A 61 3.64 16.60 -21.00
C GLY A 61 2.49 16.35 -20.02
N PRO A 62 1.23 16.29 -20.52
CA PRO A 62 0.10 15.87 -19.72
C PRO A 62 0.29 14.44 -19.19
N ARG A 63 -0.16 14.22 -17.95
CA ARG A 63 -0.22 12.91 -17.30
C ARG A 63 -1.66 12.43 -17.25
N TRP A 64 -1.86 11.13 -17.39
CA TRP A 64 -3.13 10.47 -17.11
C TRP A 64 -2.93 9.52 -15.94
N ILE A 65 -3.78 9.67 -14.94
CA ILE A 65 -3.84 8.80 -13.78
C ILE A 65 -4.81 7.66 -14.10
N ILE A 66 -4.42 6.48 -13.69
CA ILE A 66 -5.12 5.23 -13.92
C ILE A 66 -5.32 4.57 -12.56
N VAL A 67 -6.56 4.15 -12.31
CA VAL A 67 -6.93 3.37 -11.13
C VAL A 67 -7.64 2.12 -11.62
N HIS A 68 -7.22 0.95 -11.13
CA HIS A 68 -7.85 -0.31 -11.47
C HIS A 68 -7.61 -1.34 -10.37
N ALA A 69 -8.38 -2.43 -10.42
CA ALA A 69 -8.14 -3.64 -9.68
C ALA A 69 -8.14 -4.90 -10.57
N GLY A 70 -7.44 -5.96 -10.17
CA GLY A 70 -7.41 -7.23 -10.88
C GLY A 70 -7.05 -8.42 -9.99
N SER A 71 -7.22 -9.62 -10.52
CA SER A 71 -6.97 -10.89 -9.84
C SER A 71 -6.29 -11.87 -10.80
N ASP A 72 -6.04 -13.10 -10.37
CA ASP A 72 -5.58 -14.19 -11.24
C ASP A 72 -6.53 -14.51 -12.40
N LYS A 73 -7.75 -13.95 -12.42
CA LYS A 73 -8.71 -14.05 -13.53
C LYS A 73 -8.70 -12.85 -14.47
N GLY A 74 -7.75 -11.95 -14.31
CA GLY A 74 -7.65 -10.72 -15.07
C GLY A 74 -8.18 -9.49 -14.32
N PHE A 75 -8.29 -8.39 -15.07
CA PHE A 75 -8.86 -7.13 -14.59
C PHE A 75 -10.32 -7.28 -14.16
N VAL A 76 -10.71 -6.60 -13.08
CA VAL A 76 -12.10 -6.53 -12.64
C VAL A 76 -12.93 -5.75 -13.68
N PRO A 77 -13.96 -6.36 -14.29
CA PRO A 77 -14.75 -5.71 -15.34
C PRO A 77 -15.36 -4.39 -14.85
N ASN A 78 -15.42 -3.38 -15.74
CA ASN A 78 -16.00 -2.06 -15.46
C ASN A 78 -15.37 -1.26 -14.31
N ALA A 79 -14.26 -1.74 -13.73
CA ALA A 79 -13.56 -1.06 -12.65
C ALA A 79 -12.50 -0.06 -13.13
N GLN A 80 -12.17 -0.02 -14.43
CA GLN A 80 -11.19 0.90 -14.96
C GLN A 80 -11.61 2.37 -14.78
N LEU A 81 -10.68 3.19 -14.30
CA LEU A 81 -10.78 4.64 -14.33
C LEU A 81 -9.49 5.23 -14.89
N ILE A 82 -9.61 6.04 -15.95
CA ILE A 82 -8.51 6.83 -16.51
C ILE A 82 -8.97 8.28 -16.55
N PHE A 83 -8.17 9.19 -16.00
CA PHE A 83 -8.46 10.62 -16.07
C PHE A 83 -7.19 11.44 -16.20
N LYS A 84 -7.31 12.61 -16.82
CA LYS A 84 -6.19 13.51 -17.03
C LYS A 84 -5.87 14.27 -15.74
N SER A 85 -4.62 14.23 -15.32
CA SER A 85 -4.10 15.03 -14.21
C SER A 85 -4.31 16.52 -14.49
N GLN A 86 -4.84 17.26 -13.51
CA GLN A 86 -5.02 18.71 -13.58
C GLN A 86 -3.85 19.46 -12.93
N SER A 87 -3.02 18.74 -12.17
CA SER A 87 -1.84 19.26 -11.48
C SER A 87 -0.71 19.59 -12.46
N LYS A 88 -0.01 20.72 -12.22
CA LYS A 88 1.25 21.07 -12.90
C LYS A 88 2.49 20.63 -12.10
N SER A 89 2.29 20.08 -10.89
CA SER A 89 3.31 19.55 -9.98
C SER A 89 3.70 18.11 -10.38
N GLY A 90 4.93 17.72 -10.00
CA GLY A 90 5.47 16.39 -10.26
C GLY A 90 4.85 15.27 -9.41
N ASP A 91 4.09 15.64 -8.38
CA ASP A 91 3.40 14.72 -7.48
C ASP A 91 1.93 14.57 -7.90
N TYR A 92 1.50 13.34 -8.20
CA TYR A 92 0.15 13.02 -8.70
C TYR A 92 -0.87 12.81 -7.57
N HIS A 93 -0.43 12.75 -6.30
CA HIS A 93 -1.32 12.55 -5.15
C HIS A 93 -2.28 13.72 -4.91
N ASP A 94 -2.12 14.87 -5.59
CA ASP A 94 -3.09 15.98 -5.55
C ASP A 94 -4.37 15.69 -6.37
N ASP A 95 -4.27 14.88 -7.42
CA ASP A 95 -5.37 14.61 -8.36
C ASP A 95 -6.23 13.41 -7.94
N MET A 96 -5.60 12.36 -7.37
CA MET A 96 -6.29 11.26 -6.72
C MET A 96 -6.44 11.57 -5.22
N ASN A 97 -7.67 11.72 -4.77
CA ASN A 97 -7.96 12.09 -3.39
C ASN A 97 -9.09 11.22 -2.81
N ARG A 98 -9.39 11.41 -1.52
CA ARG A 98 -10.44 10.68 -0.81
C ARG A 98 -11.75 10.63 -1.59
N ASP A 99 -12.25 11.76 -2.08
CA ASP A 99 -13.59 11.82 -2.66
C ASP A 99 -13.65 11.08 -4.01
N ASN A 100 -12.63 11.24 -4.84
CA ASN A 100 -12.53 10.51 -6.11
C ASN A 100 -12.29 9.01 -5.89
N PHE A 101 -11.43 8.64 -4.94
CA PHE A 101 -11.18 7.25 -4.57
C PHE A 101 -12.44 6.57 -4.05
N MET A 102 -13.12 7.15 -3.06
CA MET A 102 -14.33 6.57 -2.49
C MET A 102 -15.45 6.47 -3.51
N LYS A 103 -15.59 7.47 -4.40
CA LYS A 103 -16.54 7.40 -5.51
C LYS A 103 -16.22 6.26 -6.47
N TRP A 104 -14.95 6.08 -6.85
CA TRP A 104 -14.52 4.96 -7.68
C TRP A 104 -14.75 3.62 -6.98
N LEU A 105 -14.32 3.50 -5.72
CA LEU A 105 -14.47 2.30 -4.91
C LEU A 105 -15.95 1.88 -4.83
N GLN A 106 -16.85 2.83 -4.56
CA GLN A 106 -18.29 2.58 -4.45
C GLN A 106 -18.98 2.30 -5.78
N GLN A 107 -18.67 3.06 -6.84
CA GLN A 107 -19.44 3.03 -8.09
C GLN A 107 -18.87 2.10 -9.14
N LYS A 108 -17.57 1.77 -9.06
CA LYS A 108 -16.84 1.02 -10.08
C LYS A 108 -16.32 -0.29 -9.53
N LEU A 109 -15.55 -0.27 -8.44
CA LEU A 109 -14.94 -1.50 -7.94
C LEU A 109 -15.94 -2.41 -7.21
N THR A 110 -16.55 -1.93 -6.13
CA THR A 110 -17.42 -2.71 -5.23
C THR A 110 -18.53 -3.48 -5.97
N PRO A 111 -19.27 -2.87 -6.93
CA PRO A 111 -20.35 -3.58 -7.63
C PRO A 111 -19.86 -4.68 -8.59
N ASN A 112 -18.58 -4.67 -8.97
CA ASN A 112 -18.00 -5.60 -9.94
C ASN A 112 -17.02 -6.60 -9.29
N LEU A 113 -16.78 -6.51 -7.98
CA LEU A 113 -15.93 -7.45 -7.26
C LEU A 113 -16.57 -8.86 -7.23
N PRO A 114 -15.78 -9.92 -7.36
CA PRO A 114 -16.23 -11.27 -7.03
C PRO A 114 -16.75 -11.32 -5.57
N PRO A 115 -17.84 -12.07 -5.29
CA PRO A 115 -18.36 -12.19 -3.94
C PRO A 115 -17.30 -12.65 -2.94
N GLN A 116 -17.34 -12.08 -1.73
CA GLN A 116 -16.41 -12.43 -0.65
C GLN A 116 -14.92 -12.29 -1.05
N SER A 117 -14.57 -11.35 -1.92
CA SER A 117 -13.15 -11.09 -2.23
C SER A 117 -12.33 -10.60 -1.02
N ILE A 118 -11.03 -10.86 -1.05
CA ILE A 118 -10.01 -10.13 -0.29
C ILE A 118 -9.49 -9.02 -1.21
N VAL A 119 -9.51 -7.78 -0.73
CA VAL A 119 -9.03 -6.61 -1.46
C VAL A 119 -7.71 -6.18 -0.85
N VAL A 120 -6.65 -6.21 -1.67
CA VAL A 120 -5.30 -5.78 -1.30
C VAL A 120 -5.07 -4.37 -1.85
N MET A 121 -4.64 -3.46 -0.99
CA MET A 121 -4.29 -2.08 -1.33
C MET A 121 -3.18 -1.54 -0.42
N ASP A 122 -2.51 -0.47 -0.85
CA ASP A 122 -1.49 0.20 -0.06
C ASP A 122 -2.10 1.06 1.09
N ASN A 123 -1.25 1.85 1.76
CA ASN A 123 -1.66 2.73 2.85
C ASN A 123 -1.66 4.21 2.46
N ALA A 124 -1.92 4.54 1.19
CA ALA A 124 -2.01 5.93 0.78
C ALA A 124 -2.97 6.72 1.71
N PRO A 125 -2.70 8.01 2.00
CA PRO A 125 -3.51 8.77 2.95
C PRO A 125 -5.01 8.78 2.65
N TYR A 126 -5.38 8.73 1.37
CA TYR A 126 -6.78 8.65 0.92
C TYR A 126 -7.39 7.24 1.01
N HIS A 127 -6.59 6.17 1.09
CA HIS A 127 -7.05 4.82 1.44
C HIS A 127 -7.28 4.68 2.95
N SER A 128 -6.44 5.34 3.75
CA SER A 128 -6.38 5.19 5.21
C SER A 128 -7.18 6.25 5.98
N VAL A 129 -8.31 6.71 5.44
CA VAL A 129 -9.15 7.74 6.10
C VAL A 129 -9.86 7.15 7.32
N VAL A 130 -9.42 7.57 8.52
CA VAL A 130 -9.96 7.08 9.79
C VAL A 130 -11.31 7.73 10.11
N VAL A 131 -12.32 6.89 10.39
CA VAL A 131 -13.67 7.28 10.80
C VAL A 131 -13.73 7.56 12.30
N ASN A 132 -13.19 6.65 13.13
CA ASN A 132 -13.15 6.78 14.59
C ASN A 132 -11.93 7.58 15.07
N LYS A 133 -11.84 8.84 14.64
CA LYS A 133 -10.69 9.70 14.98
C LYS A 133 -10.50 9.82 16.50
N THR A 134 -9.25 9.62 16.91
CA THR A 134 -8.82 9.77 18.31
C THR A 134 -8.05 11.08 18.46
N PRO A 135 -8.25 11.85 19.54
CA PRO A 135 -7.49 13.07 19.80
C PRO A 135 -5.98 12.82 19.83
N THR A 136 -5.21 13.78 19.33
CA THR A 136 -3.74 13.79 19.36
C THR A 136 -3.25 14.91 20.27
N MET A 137 -1.94 14.97 20.54
CA MET A 137 -1.36 16.08 21.33
C MET A 137 -1.50 17.45 20.67
N SER A 138 -1.91 17.55 19.40
CA SER A 138 -2.28 18.84 18.77
C SER A 138 -3.76 19.21 19.00
N THR A 139 -4.65 18.27 19.30
CA THR A 139 -6.08 18.50 19.61
C THR A 139 -6.27 19.37 20.85
N THR A 140 -7.32 20.18 20.96
CA THR A 140 -7.50 21.06 22.13
C THR A 140 -7.83 20.26 23.40
N LYS A 141 -7.55 20.85 24.59
CA LYS A 141 -7.88 20.20 25.87
C LYS A 141 -9.39 19.91 26.00
N ALA A 142 -10.23 20.84 25.55
CA ALA A 142 -11.68 20.69 25.60
C ALA A 142 -12.17 19.54 24.72
N GLU A 143 -11.61 19.38 23.51
CA GLU A 143 -11.93 18.25 22.63
C GLU A 143 -11.47 16.91 23.22
N MET A 144 -10.30 16.86 23.87
CA MET A 144 -9.86 15.66 24.60
C MET A 144 -10.85 15.28 25.70
N GLN A 145 -11.29 16.26 26.50
CA GLN A 145 -12.30 16.05 27.54
C GLN A 145 -13.62 15.54 26.98
N ASN A 146 -14.10 16.14 25.89
CA ASN A 146 -15.32 15.71 25.21
C ASN A 146 -15.21 14.28 24.68
N TRP A 147 -14.05 13.89 24.14
CA TRP A 147 -13.80 12.53 23.67
C TRP A 147 -13.80 11.51 24.82
N ILE A 148 -13.14 11.82 25.94
CA ILE A 148 -13.13 10.95 27.13
C ILE A 148 -14.57 10.72 27.62
N VAL A 149 -15.36 11.78 27.72
CA VAL A 149 -16.78 11.68 28.12
C VAL A 149 -17.62 10.93 27.09
N SER A 150 -17.39 11.13 25.79
CA SER A 150 -18.14 10.41 24.75
C SER A 150 -17.84 8.91 24.73
N LYS A 151 -16.67 8.50 25.23
CA LYS A 151 -16.32 7.09 25.52
C LYS A 151 -16.85 6.57 26.85
N GLY A 152 -17.59 7.38 27.61
CA GLY A 152 -18.12 7.00 28.93
C GLY A 152 -17.07 6.95 30.04
N LEU A 153 -15.90 7.55 29.80
CA LEU A 153 -14.79 7.59 30.75
C LEU A 153 -14.86 8.88 31.60
N SER A 154 -14.24 8.84 32.77
CA SER A 154 -14.14 9.99 33.68
C SER A 154 -12.73 10.56 33.75
N TYR A 155 -12.61 11.87 33.99
CA TYR A 155 -11.34 12.55 34.23
C TYR A 155 -11.47 13.55 35.39
N LEU A 156 -10.35 13.91 36.02
CA LEU A 156 -10.33 14.97 37.04
C LEU A 156 -10.28 16.35 36.39
N PRO A 157 -11.08 17.34 36.82
CA PRO A 157 -11.07 18.69 36.22
C PRO A 157 -9.70 19.39 36.22
N THR A 158 -8.82 19.01 37.15
CA THR A 158 -7.45 19.53 37.30
C THR A 158 -6.45 18.91 36.34
N MET A 159 -6.78 17.79 35.67
CA MET A 159 -5.85 17.09 34.78
C MET A 159 -5.34 18.00 33.67
N VAL A 160 -4.04 17.94 33.41
CA VAL A 160 -3.41 18.65 32.28
C VAL A 160 -3.58 17.85 30.99
N LYS A 161 -3.28 18.48 29.85
CA LYS A 161 -3.46 17.88 28.52
C LYS A 161 -2.73 16.54 28.36
N ALA A 162 -1.51 16.42 28.91
CA ALA A 162 -0.74 15.19 28.88
C ALA A 162 -1.44 14.03 29.64
N GLN A 163 -1.98 14.30 30.83
CA GLN A 163 -2.73 13.29 31.62
C GLN A 163 -4.03 12.86 30.92
N LEU A 164 -4.73 13.79 30.26
CA LEU A 164 -5.89 13.42 29.45
C LEU A 164 -5.47 12.56 28.25
N PHE A 165 -4.32 12.86 27.65
CA PHE A 165 -3.78 12.09 26.53
C PHE A 165 -3.36 10.67 26.93
N GLU A 166 -2.82 10.45 28.13
CA GLU A 166 -2.57 9.10 28.67
C GLU A 166 -3.85 8.25 28.72
N ILE A 167 -4.94 8.82 29.26
CA ILE A 167 -6.26 8.15 29.29
C ILE A 167 -6.70 7.81 27.86
N ILE A 168 -6.53 8.76 26.92
CA ILE A 168 -6.86 8.56 25.51
C ILE A 168 -6.01 7.43 24.90
N GLN A 169 -4.71 7.36 25.17
CA GLN A 169 -3.83 6.33 24.64
C GLN A 169 -4.18 4.93 25.17
N GLU A 170 -4.55 4.83 26.44
CA GLU A 170 -4.96 3.57 27.07
C GLU A 170 -6.29 3.06 26.50
N HIS A 171 -7.20 3.96 26.13
CA HIS A 171 -8.56 3.61 25.70
C HIS A 171 -8.82 3.82 24.21
N LYS A 172 -7.80 4.17 23.41
CA LYS A 172 -7.98 4.33 21.97
C LYS A 172 -8.33 2.98 21.34
N GLU A 173 -9.34 3.00 20.49
CA GLU A 173 -9.70 1.83 19.70
C GLU A 173 -8.78 1.71 18.48
N ARG A 174 -8.78 0.53 17.85
CA ARG A 174 -8.11 0.36 16.57
C ARG A 174 -8.75 1.30 15.53
N PRO A 175 -7.96 1.91 14.63
CA PRO A 175 -8.50 2.72 13.55
C PRO A 175 -9.49 1.90 12.71
N VAL A 176 -10.62 2.50 12.41
CA VAL A 176 -11.63 2.02 11.47
C VAL A 176 -11.54 2.92 10.24
N TYR A 177 -11.25 2.31 9.09
CA TYR A 177 -11.06 3.04 7.85
C TYR A 177 -12.36 3.09 7.04
N GLU A 178 -12.58 4.21 6.36
CA GLU A 178 -13.78 4.46 5.57
C GLU A 178 -13.91 3.48 4.39
N ALA A 179 -12.81 3.25 3.67
CA ALA A 179 -12.74 2.30 2.56
C ALA A 179 -13.01 0.87 3.02
N ASP A 180 -12.40 0.46 4.14
CA ASP A 180 -12.58 -0.85 4.76
C ASP A 180 -14.04 -1.06 5.16
N SER A 181 -14.63 -0.08 5.84
CA SER A 181 -16.04 -0.15 6.26
C SER A 181 -16.98 -0.33 5.08
N LEU A 182 -16.71 0.37 3.97
CA LEU A 182 -17.48 0.21 2.74
C LEU A 182 -17.32 -1.20 2.17
N LEU A 183 -16.10 -1.70 2.01
CA LEU A 183 -15.85 -3.04 1.45
C LEU A 183 -16.41 -4.16 2.33
N GLU A 184 -16.27 -4.05 3.65
CA GLU A 184 -16.80 -4.98 4.64
C GLU A 184 -18.33 -5.02 4.62
N GLN A 185 -19.00 -3.89 4.41
CA GLN A 185 -20.46 -3.83 4.27
C GLN A 185 -20.96 -4.71 3.10
N TYR A 186 -20.16 -4.87 2.05
CA TYR A 186 -20.47 -5.73 0.90
C TYR A 186 -19.88 -7.15 1.03
N GLY A 187 -19.35 -7.51 2.20
CA GLY A 187 -18.84 -8.84 2.50
C GLY A 187 -17.40 -9.09 2.04
N HIS A 188 -16.68 -8.05 1.62
CA HIS A 188 -15.27 -8.14 1.27
C HIS A 188 -14.39 -8.00 2.52
N LYS A 189 -13.14 -8.42 2.43
CA LYS A 189 -12.15 -8.22 3.49
C LYS A 189 -11.02 -7.38 2.92
N VAL A 190 -10.57 -6.38 3.67
CA VAL A 190 -9.41 -5.57 3.30
C VAL A 190 -8.15 -6.14 3.92
N VAL A 191 -7.06 -6.14 3.16
CA VAL A 191 -5.73 -6.49 3.62
C VAL A 191 -4.76 -5.42 3.11
N SER A 192 -4.32 -4.55 4.02
CA SER A 192 -3.37 -3.48 3.67
C SER A 192 -1.95 -4.02 3.52
N LEU A 193 -1.27 -3.59 2.46
CA LEU A 193 0.14 -3.90 2.23
C LEU A 193 1.01 -3.37 3.38
N PRO A 194 2.07 -4.09 3.77
CA PRO A 194 3.04 -3.54 4.68
C PRO A 194 3.82 -2.40 3.99
N PRO A 195 4.19 -1.32 4.72
CA PRO A 195 4.94 -0.22 4.13
C PRO A 195 6.23 -0.68 3.43
N TYR A 196 6.52 -0.12 2.25
CA TYR A 196 7.69 -0.42 1.42
C TYR A 196 7.72 -1.82 0.75
N HIS A 197 6.59 -2.52 0.67
CA HIS A 197 6.48 -3.83 0.02
C HIS A 197 5.48 -3.83 -1.15
N CYS A 198 5.71 -2.96 -2.12
CA CYS A 198 4.95 -2.98 -3.39
C CYS A 198 5.19 -4.28 -4.19
N ASP A 199 6.30 -4.97 -3.94
CA ASP A 199 6.61 -6.31 -4.49
C ASP A 199 5.60 -7.39 -4.06
N LEU A 200 4.80 -7.15 -3.02
CA LEU A 200 3.69 -8.00 -2.59
C LEU A 200 2.36 -7.69 -3.28
N ASN A 201 2.33 -6.72 -4.20
CA ASN A 201 1.14 -6.27 -4.92
C ASN A 201 1.21 -6.65 -6.40
N ALA A 202 0.45 -7.67 -6.83
CA ALA A 202 0.58 -8.22 -8.19
C ALA A 202 0.25 -7.22 -9.30
N ILE A 203 -0.59 -6.21 -9.02
CA ILE A 203 -0.95 -5.20 -10.00
C ILE A 203 0.24 -4.31 -10.41
N GLU A 204 1.28 -4.19 -9.59
CA GLU A 204 2.51 -3.43 -9.91
C GLU A 204 3.27 -4.04 -11.10
N LEU A 205 3.30 -5.36 -11.17
CA LEU A 205 3.88 -6.11 -12.30
C LEU A 205 3.02 -5.92 -13.56
N ILE A 206 1.70 -5.86 -13.38
CA ILE A 206 0.75 -5.59 -14.46
C ILE A 206 0.88 -4.15 -14.97
N TRP A 207 1.16 -3.17 -14.10
CA TRP A 207 1.52 -1.82 -14.50
C TRP A 207 2.78 -1.77 -15.34
N SER A 208 3.79 -2.56 -14.97
CA SER A 208 5.02 -2.68 -15.76
C SER A 208 4.72 -3.25 -17.15
N LEU A 209 3.90 -4.31 -17.24
CA LEU A 209 3.44 -4.89 -18.50
C LEU A 209 2.64 -3.90 -19.36
N LEU A 210 1.72 -3.18 -18.74
CA LEU A 210 0.89 -2.15 -19.39
C LEU A 210 1.76 -1.04 -19.99
N LYS A 211 2.67 -0.46 -19.17
CA LYS A 211 3.57 0.62 -19.59
C LYS A 211 4.47 0.19 -20.75
N ARG A 212 4.98 -1.05 -20.73
CA ARG A 212 5.76 -1.62 -21.83
C ARG A 212 4.96 -1.67 -23.14
N ARG A 213 3.73 -2.20 -23.11
CA ARG A 213 2.87 -2.29 -24.31
C ARG A 213 2.46 -0.93 -24.87
N ILE A 214 2.27 0.05 -23.98
CA ILE A 214 2.04 1.44 -24.39
C ILE A 214 3.28 1.99 -25.09
N ALA A 215 4.47 1.81 -24.51
CA ALA A 215 5.73 2.31 -25.05
C ALA A 215 6.07 1.71 -26.43
N GLU A 216 5.78 0.42 -26.64
CA GLU A 216 5.95 -0.28 -27.93
C GLU A 216 5.09 0.35 -29.04
N LYS A 217 3.86 0.77 -28.71
CA LYS A 217 2.90 1.34 -29.67
C LYS A 217 2.99 2.85 -29.86
N ASN A 218 3.57 3.56 -28.89
CA ASN A 218 3.63 5.03 -28.89
C ASN A 218 4.82 5.61 -29.67
N VAL A 219 5.63 4.76 -30.34
CA VAL A 219 6.73 5.22 -31.20
C VAL A 219 6.17 5.96 -32.43
N GLY A 220 6.47 7.26 -32.53
CA GLY A 220 6.13 8.08 -33.70
C GLY A 220 4.69 8.57 -33.80
N GLN A 221 3.87 8.42 -32.74
CA GLN A 221 2.48 8.87 -32.73
C GLN A 221 2.27 10.26 -32.11
N GLU A 222 1.21 10.95 -32.52
CA GLU A 222 0.76 12.18 -31.84
C GLU A 222 0.20 11.86 -30.45
N ALA A 223 0.50 12.71 -29.46
CA ALA A 223 0.05 12.60 -28.06
C ALA A 223 -1.48 12.45 -27.87
N LYS A 224 -2.29 12.73 -28.90
CA LYS A 224 -3.75 12.61 -28.87
C LYS A 224 -4.25 11.15 -28.83
N ASN A 225 -3.42 10.17 -29.17
CA ASN A 225 -3.82 8.75 -29.21
C ASN A 225 -3.55 7.97 -27.93
N ILE A 226 -2.97 8.59 -26.89
CA ILE A 226 -2.48 7.85 -25.71
C ILE A 226 -3.58 7.10 -24.96
N ILE A 227 -4.80 7.66 -24.86
CA ILE A 227 -5.94 6.98 -24.22
C ILE A 227 -6.30 5.72 -25.00
N LYS A 228 -6.41 5.82 -26.33
CA LYS A 228 -6.73 4.68 -27.19
C LYS A 228 -5.65 3.60 -27.11
N ILE A 229 -4.36 3.98 -27.16
CA ILE A 229 -3.24 3.05 -27.02
C ILE A 229 -3.31 2.34 -25.66
N THR A 230 -3.66 3.08 -24.60
CA THR A 230 -3.79 2.56 -23.25
C THR A 230 -4.95 1.56 -23.17
N GLU A 231 -6.12 1.89 -23.69
CA GLU A 231 -7.28 0.98 -23.75
C GLU A 231 -6.98 -0.29 -24.55
N GLU A 232 -6.26 -0.18 -25.67
CA GLU A 232 -5.80 -1.35 -26.44
C GLU A 232 -4.77 -2.18 -25.63
N ALA A 233 -3.88 -1.53 -24.88
CA ALA A 233 -2.91 -2.22 -24.03
C ALA A 233 -3.62 -2.98 -22.91
N PHE A 234 -4.59 -2.37 -22.23
CA PHE A 234 -5.45 -3.05 -21.26
C PHE A 234 -6.16 -4.27 -21.86
N SER A 235 -6.79 -4.09 -23.02
CA SER A 235 -7.52 -5.16 -23.71
C SER A 235 -6.64 -6.32 -24.15
N SER A 236 -5.34 -6.07 -24.33
CA SER A 236 -4.39 -7.10 -24.71
C SER A 236 -3.87 -7.92 -23.53
N ILE A 237 -3.95 -7.41 -22.28
CA ILE A 237 -3.41 -8.11 -21.10
C ILE A 237 -4.36 -9.24 -20.74
N THR A 238 -3.86 -10.47 -20.75
CA THR A 238 -4.71 -11.65 -20.61
C THR A 238 -4.81 -12.12 -19.16
N ALA A 239 -5.76 -13.01 -18.89
CA ALA A 239 -5.90 -13.64 -17.58
C ALA A 239 -4.68 -14.52 -17.25
N GLU A 240 -4.07 -15.17 -18.26
CA GLU A 240 -2.87 -15.99 -18.07
C GLU A 240 -1.66 -15.15 -17.64
N GLU A 241 -1.53 -13.93 -18.16
CA GLU A 241 -0.49 -13.00 -17.70
C GLU A 241 -0.73 -12.55 -16.26
N TRP A 242 -1.98 -12.24 -15.92
CA TRP A 242 -2.39 -11.96 -14.54
C TRP A 242 -2.10 -13.11 -13.58
N GLU A 243 -2.44 -14.34 -13.97
CA GLU A 243 -2.18 -15.55 -13.19
C GLU A 243 -0.68 -15.73 -12.94
N LYS A 244 0.14 -15.53 -13.98
CA LYS A 244 1.60 -15.61 -13.88
C LYS A 244 2.17 -14.58 -12.91
N GLU A 245 1.75 -13.31 -12.98
CA GLU A 245 2.24 -12.28 -12.05
C GLU A 245 1.75 -12.53 -10.61
N CYS A 246 0.53 -13.05 -10.43
CA CYS A 246 0.06 -13.50 -9.12
C CYS A 246 0.88 -14.68 -8.58
N GLU A 247 1.33 -15.60 -9.43
CA GLU A 247 2.23 -16.69 -9.05
C GLU A 247 3.63 -16.17 -8.69
N HIS A 248 4.14 -15.17 -9.41
CA HIS A 248 5.38 -14.49 -9.08
C HIS A 248 5.34 -13.88 -7.67
N VAL A 249 4.29 -13.13 -7.35
CA VAL A 249 4.09 -12.56 -6.01
C VAL A 249 4.01 -13.64 -4.94
N LYS A 250 3.33 -14.76 -5.19
CA LYS A 250 3.32 -15.90 -4.24
C LYS A 250 4.73 -16.43 -3.96
N ASN A 251 5.61 -16.49 -4.97
CA ASN A 251 7.00 -16.90 -4.75
C ASN A 251 7.78 -15.88 -3.90
N ILE A 252 7.52 -14.57 -4.08
CA ILE A 252 8.07 -13.52 -3.22
C ILE A 252 7.59 -13.70 -1.78
N GLU A 253 6.30 -13.94 -1.56
CA GLU A 253 5.73 -14.23 -0.23
C GLU A 253 6.45 -15.39 0.46
N GLU A 254 6.67 -16.51 -0.26
CA GLU A 254 7.36 -17.69 0.29
C GLU A 254 8.85 -17.43 0.58
N ASN A 255 9.53 -16.62 -0.23
CA ASN A 255 10.89 -16.17 0.06
C ASN A 255 10.94 -15.36 1.35
N TYR A 256 10.01 -14.43 1.58
CA TYR A 256 9.95 -13.67 2.83
C TYR A 256 9.78 -14.56 4.07
N PHE A 257 8.97 -15.62 3.96
CA PHE A 257 8.82 -16.59 5.05
C PHE A 257 10.10 -17.37 5.31
N ARG A 258 10.78 -17.86 4.26
CA ARG A 258 12.02 -18.60 4.41
C ARG A 258 13.11 -17.72 5.02
N ASP A 259 13.29 -16.53 4.47
CA ASP A 259 14.41 -15.66 4.81
C ASP A 259 14.26 -15.08 6.22
N GLY A 260 13.03 -14.76 6.66
CA GLY A 260 12.87 -14.21 8.02
C GLY A 260 13.03 -15.24 9.15
N VAL A 261 12.74 -16.53 8.93
CA VAL A 261 13.10 -17.59 9.90
C VAL A 261 14.61 -17.69 10.04
N LEU A 262 15.35 -17.61 8.93
CA LEU A 262 16.82 -17.66 8.95
C LEU A 262 17.42 -16.47 9.70
N VAL A 263 16.84 -15.27 9.54
CA VAL A 263 17.29 -14.06 10.25
C VAL A 263 17.12 -14.21 11.77
N ASP A 264 15.97 -14.68 12.24
CA ASP A 264 15.76 -14.89 13.68
C ASP A 264 16.73 -15.95 14.25
N GLU A 265 16.92 -17.06 13.52
CA GLU A 265 17.89 -18.09 13.93
C GLU A 265 19.35 -17.57 13.96
N GLU A 266 19.73 -16.69 13.02
CA GLU A 266 21.04 -16.04 13.03
C GLU A 266 21.19 -15.05 14.18
N ILE A 267 20.18 -14.22 14.44
CA ILE A 267 20.17 -13.29 15.57
C ILE A 267 20.30 -14.07 16.88
N ASP A 268 19.52 -15.13 17.07
CA ASP A 268 19.58 -15.99 18.26
C ASP A 268 20.97 -16.63 18.40
N ARG A 269 21.57 -17.11 17.31
CA ARG A 269 22.95 -17.63 17.32
C ARG A 269 23.97 -16.57 17.75
N PHE A 270 23.89 -15.35 17.20
CA PHE A 270 24.77 -14.25 17.58
C PHE A 270 24.60 -13.85 19.06
N ILE A 271 23.38 -13.84 19.59
CA ILE A 271 23.12 -13.57 21.01
C ILE A 271 23.74 -14.68 21.88
N ILE A 272 23.61 -15.94 21.49
CA ILE A 272 24.18 -17.08 22.22
C ILE A 272 25.71 -17.04 22.20
N GLU A 273 26.33 -16.71 21.05
CA GLU A 273 27.79 -16.61 20.92
C GLU A 273 28.36 -15.43 21.71
N VAL A 274 27.67 -14.29 21.75
CA VAL A 274 28.10 -13.11 22.53
C VAL A 274 27.82 -13.29 24.03
N GLY A 275 26.76 -14.02 24.40
CA GLY A 275 26.45 -14.35 25.80
C GLY A 275 27.28 -15.50 26.40
N GLY A 276 28.15 -16.13 25.62
CA GLY A 276 29.02 -17.24 26.04
C GLY A 276 30.23 -16.82 26.87
N ASP A 277 30.60 -15.55 26.82
CA ASP A 277 31.70 -14.96 27.60
C ASP A 277 31.23 -13.63 28.20
N GLU A 278 30.57 -13.67 29.37
CA GLU A 278 30.76 -12.69 30.47
C GLU A 278 29.81 -12.96 31.65
N THR A 279 30.38 -13.36 32.77
CA THR A 279 29.79 -13.23 34.10
C THR A 279 30.05 -11.82 34.64
N ASP A 280 29.01 -11.28 35.31
CA ASP A 280 28.99 -10.23 36.34
C ASP A 280 28.76 -8.72 36.00
N THR A 281 27.51 -8.32 36.26
CA THR A 281 27.05 -7.23 37.15
C THR A 281 26.60 -5.85 36.63
N SER A 282 25.35 -5.55 36.99
CA SER A 282 24.76 -4.30 37.52
C SER A 282 23.97 -3.32 36.62
N ASP A 283 22.67 -3.29 36.93
CA ASP A 283 21.73 -2.17 37.15
C ASP A 283 21.45 -1.06 36.11
N SER A 284 20.16 -1.02 35.74
CA SER A 284 19.29 0.13 35.41
C SER A 284 19.68 0.99 34.19
N GLU A 285 18.80 1.35 33.27
CA GLU A 285 17.43 1.83 33.39
C GLU A 285 16.62 1.40 32.15
N ASN A 286 15.38 0.94 32.36
CA ASN A 286 14.40 0.85 31.28
C ASN A 286 14.11 2.27 30.77
N ARG A 287 14.51 2.56 29.53
CA ARG A 287 13.94 3.67 28.77
C ARG A 287 12.92 3.09 27.82
N ASP A 288 11.66 3.21 28.21
CA ASP A 288 10.53 3.12 27.30
C ASP A 288 10.71 4.17 26.20
N THR A 289 11.08 3.72 25.01
CA THR A 289 11.01 4.53 23.80
C THR A 289 9.58 4.52 23.30
N ASP A 290 8.82 5.50 23.79
CA ASP A 290 7.49 5.87 23.34
C ASP A 290 7.49 6.10 21.80
N SER A 291 7.03 5.10 21.06
CA SER A 291 6.77 5.18 19.62
C SER A 291 5.33 5.64 19.39
N SER A 292 5.09 6.93 19.59
CA SER A 292 3.87 7.57 19.11
C SER A 292 4.22 8.89 18.42
N ASN A 293 4.49 8.80 17.11
CA ASN A 293 4.24 9.87 16.13
C ASN A 293 4.56 9.32 14.73
N ILE A 294 3.60 8.60 14.13
CA ILE A 294 3.56 8.46 12.67
C ILE A 294 2.86 9.72 12.15
N SER A 295 3.62 10.78 11.99
CA SER A 295 3.23 11.95 11.21
C SER A 295 4.39 12.31 10.30
N GLY A 296 4.25 12.03 9.01
CA GLY A 296 5.26 12.32 8.00
C GLY A 296 5.57 11.14 7.10
N VAL A 297 4.55 10.63 6.40
CA VAL A 297 4.81 9.95 5.13
C VAL A 297 4.90 11.07 4.09
N SER A 298 6.12 11.47 3.76
CA SER A 298 6.37 12.27 2.56
C SER A 298 6.32 11.34 1.35
N PRO A 299 5.82 11.81 0.19
CA PRO A 299 5.78 11.05 -1.05
C PRO A 299 7.18 10.58 -1.44
N LEU A 300 7.30 9.33 -1.86
CA LEU A 300 8.50 8.84 -2.54
C LEU A 300 8.39 9.26 -4.01
N ASP A 301 9.31 10.11 -4.45
CA ASP A 301 9.58 10.30 -5.87
C ASP A 301 9.92 8.93 -6.49
N ASP A 302 9.27 8.59 -7.61
CA ASP A 302 9.45 7.38 -8.39
C ASP A 302 10.86 7.29 -9.01
N HIS A 303 11.85 6.98 -8.17
CA HIS A 303 13.17 6.57 -8.62
C HIS A 303 13.45 5.13 -8.19
N ASP A 304 13.38 4.24 -9.18
CA ASP A 304 14.00 2.90 -9.22
C ASP A 304 13.56 1.90 -8.13
N TYR A 305 12.40 1.25 -8.33
CA TYR A 305 11.92 0.15 -7.48
C TYR A 305 12.54 -1.24 -7.74
N PHE A 306 13.54 -1.35 -8.62
CA PHE A 306 14.28 -2.61 -8.80
C PHE A 306 15.78 -2.35 -8.88
N LYS A 307 16.41 -2.20 -7.70
CA LYS A 307 17.85 -2.37 -7.50
C LYS A 307 18.05 -3.34 -6.34
N LYS A 308 18.43 -4.57 -6.66
CA LYS A 308 19.28 -5.39 -5.79
C LYS A 308 20.72 -5.20 -6.23
#